data_AF-A0A6H1KT67-F1
#
_entry.id   AF-A0A6H1KT67-F1
#
_cell.length_a   1.000
_cell.length_b   1.000
_cell.length_c   1.000
_cell.angle_alpha   90.00
_cell.angle_beta   90.00
_cell.angle_gamma   90.00
#
_symmetry.space_group_name_H-M   'P 1'
#
loop_
_entity.id
_entity.type
_entity.pdbx_description
1 polymer ?
#
loop_
_entity_poly.entity_id
_entity_poly.type
_entity_poly.pdbx_seq_one_letter_code
_entity_poly.pdbx_strand_id
1 'polypeptide(L)'
;MLRQLRALDPAVRADVLRVLDRVVRDLPAHWRRRKGVPRLMVFLDGPADVRVERITFREMSRHGYLDEFSRWSASVPAARAEDHGCAALVYGDRIHARINRIGPFGSAWHLPDTRVDVRTVHRELRISPTFSLPFETEGRLFPRLVFPAWVSDTLTRARQG
;
A
#
# COMPACT_ATOMS: atom_id res chain seq x y z
N MET A 1 -1.53 2.28 13.96
CA MET A 1 -2.22 3.06 12.91
C MET A 1 -2.85 4.35 13.43
N LEU A 2 -3.88 4.32 14.28
CA LEU A 2 -4.60 5.54 14.73
C LEU A 2 -3.68 6.65 15.28
N ARG A 3 -2.80 6.32 16.24
CA ARG A 3 -1.85 7.27 16.84
C ARG A 3 -0.92 7.91 15.79
N GLN A 4 -0.46 7.12 14.82
CA GLN A 4 0.43 7.57 13.76
C GLN A 4 -0.30 8.52 12.80
N LEU A 5 -1.57 8.23 12.46
CA LEU A 5 -2.40 9.14 11.67
C LEU A 5 -2.67 10.45 12.41
N ARG A 6 -3.01 10.37 13.71
CA ARG A 6 -3.30 11.55 14.54
C ARG A 6 -2.07 12.44 14.80
N ALA A 7 -0.87 11.89 14.69
CA ALA A 7 0.36 12.64 14.82
C ALA A 7 0.74 13.44 13.56
N LEU A 8 0.03 13.23 12.44
CA LEU A 8 0.23 14.00 11.22
C LEU A 8 -0.46 15.36 11.33
N ASP A 9 0.11 16.35 10.64
CA ASP A 9 -0.57 17.62 10.38
C ASP A 9 -1.98 17.37 9.79
N PRO A 10 -3.02 18.13 10.17
CA PRO A 10 -4.39 17.89 9.72
C PRO A 10 -4.57 17.84 8.19
N ALA A 11 -3.87 18.68 7.42
CA ALA A 11 -3.97 18.69 5.96
C ALA A 11 -3.31 17.42 5.37
N VAL A 12 -2.09 17.12 5.82
CA VAL A 12 -1.37 15.89 5.44
C VAL A 12 -2.15 14.63 5.81
N ARG A 13 -2.78 14.64 6.99
CA ARG A 13 -3.61 13.54 7.49
C ARG A 13 -4.81 13.30 6.57
N ALA A 14 -5.47 14.36 6.12
CA ALA A 14 -6.61 14.25 5.22
C ALA A 14 -6.21 13.56 3.90
N ASP A 15 -5.08 13.94 3.31
CA ASP A 15 -4.57 13.36 2.07
C ASP A 15 -4.12 11.91 2.25
N VAL A 16 -3.41 11.61 3.33
CA VAL A 16 -3.03 10.23 3.68
C VAL A 16 -4.28 9.36 3.89
N LEU A 17 -5.31 9.88 4.55
CA LEU A 17 -6.58 9.15 4.74
C LEU A 17 -7.28 8.87 3.42
N ARG A 18 -7.32 9.83 2.49
CA ARG A 18 -7.90 9.62 1.13
C ARG A 18 -7.20 8.49 0.39
N VAL A 19 -5.86 8.44 0.45
CA VAL A 19 -5.06 7.36 -0.13
C VAL A 19 -5.36 6.02 0.55
N LEU A 20 -5.42 5.97 1.88
CA LEU A 20 -5.73 4.74 2.62
C LEU A 20 -7.16 4.24 2.36
N ASP A 21 -8.15 5.13 2.32
CA ASP A 21 -9.53 4.79 1.97
C ASP A 21 -9.60 4.16 0.57
N ARG A 22 -8.88 4.74 -0.41
CA ARG A 22 -8.80 4.19 -1.76
C ARG A 22 -8.18 2.80 -1.77
N VAL A 23 -7.11 2.57 -1.00
CA VAL A 23 -6.47 1.25 -0.88
C VAL A 23 -7.44 0.23 -0.29
N VAL A 24 -8.10 0.56 0.82
CA VAL A 24 -9.05 -0.35 1.50
C VAL A 24 -10.21 -0.72 0.58
N ARG A 25 -10.72 0.26 -0.18
CA ARG A 25 -11.83 0.06 -1.13
C ARG A 25 -11.43 -0.79 -2.35
N ASP A 26 -10.29 -0.49 -2.96
CA ASP A 26 -9.98 -1.03 -4.29
C ASP A 26 -9.09 -2.28 -4.26
N LEU A 27 -8.27 -2.46 -3.21
CA LEU A 27 -7.36 -3.60 -3.14
C LEU A 27 -8.05 -4.96 -3.32
N PRO A 28 -9.26 -5.22 -2.75
CA PRO A 28 -9.98 -6.46 -2.99
C PRO A 28 -10.20 -6.79 -4.47
N ALA A 29 -10.46 -5.80 -5.32
CA ALA A 29 -10.67 -5.99 -6.76
C ALA A 29 -9.37 -6.34 -7.51
N HIS A 30 -8.23 -5.86 -7.01
CA HIS A 30 -6.92 -6.08 -7.63
C HIS A 30 -6.18 -7.32 -7.11
N TRP A 31 -6.56 -7.83 -5.94
CA TRP A 31 -5.96 -8.99 -5.31
C TRP A 31 -6.31 -10.30 -6.01
N ARG A 32 -5.39 -11.27 -5.97
CA ARG A 32 -5.61 -12.63 -6.46
C ARG A 32 -4.90 -13.62 -5.54
N ARG A 33 -5.61 -14.61 -4.97
CA ARG A 33 -5.06 -15.62 -4.04
C ARG A 33 -3.71 -16.20 -4.44
N ARG A 34 -3.54 -16.58 -5.71
CA ARG A 34 -2.28 -17.19 -6.22
C ARG A 34 -1.18 -16.20 -6.53
N LYS A 35 -1.51 -14.92 -6.78
CA LYS A 35 -0.53 -13.89 -7.15
C LYS A 35 -0.21 -12.95 -5.98
N GLY A 36 -0.98 -13.02 -4.91
CA GLY A 36 -0.91 -12.12 -3.77
C GLY A 36 -1.45 -10.72 -4.04
N VAL A 37 -1.09 -9.81 -3.16
CA VAL A 37 -1.28 -8.37 -3.29
C VAL A 37 -0.41 -7.87 -4.44
N PRO A 38 -1.00 -7.28 -5.49
CA PRO A 38 -0.22 -6.63 -6.53
C PRO A 38 0.48 -5.39 -5.98
N ARG A 39 1.59 -5.01 -6.61
CA ARG A 39 2.18 -3.68 -6.38
C ARG A 39 1.27 -2.63 -7.02
N LEU A 40 0.77 -1.71 -6.21
CA LEU A 40 -0.06 -0.61 -6.68
C LEU A 40 0.59 0.71 -6.28
N MET A 41 0.55 1.67 -7.20
CA MET A 41 0.82 3.07 -6.95
C MET A 41 -0.52 3.77 -6.76
N VAL A 42 -0.71 4.47 -5.64
CA VAL A 42 -1.94 5.19 -5.32
C VAL A 42 -1.59 6.64 -5.05
N PHE A 43 -2.21 7.59 -5.72
CA PHE A 43 -1.86 9.01 -5.60
C PHE A 43 -3.07 9.92 -5.81
N LEU A 44 -2.98 11.14 -5.30
CA LEU A 44 -4.04 12.13 -5.49
C LEU A 44 -4.06 12.60 -6.95
N ASP A 45 -5.25 12.71 -7.53
CA ASP A 45 -5.44 13.25 -8.88
C ASP A 45 -6.36 14.46 -8.79
N GLY A 46 -5.83 15.52 -8.16
CA GLY A 46 -6.59 16.72 -7.83
C GLY A 46 -7.37 16.65 -6.51
N PRO A 47 -8.27 17.63 -6.27
CA PRO A 47 -8.87 17.86 -4.96
C PRO A 47 -9.88 16.77 -4.54
N ALA A 48 -10.47 16.06 -5.50
CA ALA A 48 -11.52 15.07 -5.23
C ALA A 48 -11.13 13.62 -5.56
N ASP A 49 -10.17 13.40 -6.47
CA ASP A 49 -9.90 12.05 -6.98
C ASP A 49 -8.62 11.43 -6.41
N VAL A 50 -8.61 10.09 -6.37
CA VAL A 50 -7.46 9.27 -6.00
C VAL A 50 -7.33 8.16 -7.03
N ARG A 51 -6.20 8.17 -7.73
CA ARG A 51 -5.90 7.24 -8.82
C ARG A 51 -5.12 6.04 -8.30
N VAL A 52 -5.40 4.87 -8.87
CA VAL A 52 -4.74 3.60 -8.56
C VAL A 52 -4.17 3.04 -9.85
N GLU A 53 -2.87 2.77 -9.86
CA GLU A 53 -2.16 2.19 -11.01
C GLU A 53 -1.39 0.95 -10.58
N ARG A 54 -1.30 -0.05 -11.46
CA ARG A 54 -0.38 -1.17 -11.24
C ARG A 54 1.02 -0.74 -11.63
N ILE A 55 2.01 -1.08 -10.81
CA ILE A 55 3.41 -0.79 -11.10
C ILE A 55 4.25 -2.07 -11.18
N THR A 56 5.09 -2.16 -12.19
CA THR A 56 6.01 -3.27 -12.44
C THR A 56 7.38 -3.01 -11.84
N PHE A 57 8.17 -4.07 -11.61
CA PHE A 57 9.56 -3.91 -11.17
C PHE A 57 10.42 -3.18 -12.20
N ARG A 58 10.11 -3.31 -13.49
CA ARG A 58 10.79 -2.57 -14.57
C ARG A 58 10.56 -1.06 -14.48
N GLU A 59 9.38 -0.64 -14.05
CA GLU A 59 9.08 0.77 -13.81
C GLU A 59 9.77 1.25 -12.53
N MET A 60 9.73 0.46 -11.46
CA MET A 60 10.41 0.79 -10.19
C MET A 60 11.93 0.90 -10.36
N SER A 61 12.54 0.08 -11.22
CA SER A 61 13.99 0.11 -11.46
C SER A 61 14.49 1.37 -12.17
N ARG A 62 13.58 2.25 -12.65
CA ARG A 62 13.96 3.59 -13.11
C ARG A 62 14.39 4.49 -11.95
N HIS A 63 14.13 4.09 -10.71
CA HIS A 63 14.47 4.82 -9.48
C HIS A 63 15.64 4.20 -8.70
N GLY A 64 16.39 3.26 -9.30
CA GLY A 64 17.57 2.63 -8.68
C GLY A 64 17.72 1.13 -9.01
N TYR A 65 18.70 0.45 -8.40
CA TYR A 65 18.99 -0.97 -8.64
C TYR A 65 18.07 -1.95 -7.86
N LEU A 66 17.98 -3.20 -8.34
CA LEU A 66 16.95 -4.19 -7.97
C LEU A 66 17.14 -4.86 -6.59
N ASP A 67 18.33 -4.74 -6.02
CA ASP A 67 18.70 -5.14 -4.67
C ASP A 67 18.10 -4.23 -3.58
N GLU A 68 17.37 -3.18 -3.95
CA GLU A 68 16.95 -2.11 -3.05
C GLU A 68 15.43 -1.91 -2.98
N PHE A 69 14.62 -2.98 -2.92
CA PHE A 69 13.16 -2.82 -2.79
C PHE A 69 12.76 -1.85 -1.65
N SER A 70 13.51 -1.84 -0.55
CA SER A 70 13.35 -0.87 0.54
C SER A 70 13.59 0.58 0.14
N ARG A 71 14.50 0.86 -0.80
CA ARG A 71 14.72 2.20 -1.34
C ARG A 71 13.68 2.56 -2.38
N TRP A 72 13.27 1.62 -3.24
CA TRP A 72 12.18 1.84 -4.18
C TRP A 72 10.85 2.12 -3.48
N SER A 73 10.58 1.45 -2.37
CA SER A 73 9.34 1.64 -1.61
C SER A 73 9.22 3.03 -0.98
N ALA A 74 10.30 3.80 -0.93
CA ALA A 74 10.29 5.21 -0.55
C ALA A 74 10.42 6.16 -1.76
N SER A 75 11.39 5.93 -2.64
CA SER A 75 11.71 6.84 -3.76
C SER A 75 10.63 6.89 -4.84
N VAL A 76 10.00 5.76 -5.17
CA VAL A 76 8.96 5.71 -6.20
C VAL A 76 7.71 6.51 -5.78
N PRO A 77 7.12 6.30 -4.59
CA PRO A 77 6.02 7.17 -4.15
C PRO A 77 6.49 8.60 -3.86
N ALA A 78 7.74 8.85 -3.51
CA ALA A 78 8.25 10.23 -3.37
C ALA A 78 8.21 10.99 -4.69
N ALA A 79 8.71 10.41 -5.78
CA ALA A 79 8.65 11.02 -7.10
C ALA A 79 7.20 11.33 -7.53
N ARG A 80 6.25 10.42 -7.22
CA ARG A 80 4.82 10.69 -7.48
C ARG A 80 4.24 11.79 -6.58
N ALA A 81 4.66 11.86 -5.31
CA ALA A 81 4.17 12.87 -4.39
C ALA A 81 4.67 14.29 -4.72
N GLU A 82 5.80 14.43 -5.43
CA GLU A 82 6.27 15.74 -5.94
C GLU A 82 5.24 16.36 -6.89
N ASP A 83 4.70 15.55 -7.81
CA ASP A 83 3.70 15.98 -8.80
C ASP A 83 2.27 16.05 -8.23
N HIS A 84 1.93 15.13 -7.33
CA HIS A 84 0.55 14.88 -6.89
C HIS A 84 0.27 15.25 -5.42
N GLY A 85 1.25 15.79 -4.69
CA GLY A 85 1.13 16.14 -3.26
C GLY A 85 1.23 14.94 -2.32
N CYS A 86 0.47 13.87 -2.58
CA CYS A 86 0.52 12.63 -1.80
C CYS A 86 0.44 11.39 -2.70
N ALA A 87 1.27 10.40 -2.40
CA ALA A 87 1.28 9.11 -3.07
C ALA A 87 1.64 7.98 -2.10
N ALA A 88 1.34 6.75 -2.49
CA ALA A 88 1.67 5.56 -1.74
C ALA A 88 2.01 4.38 -2.64
N LEU A 89 2.98 3.60 -2.19
CA LEU A 89 3.24 2.27 -2.72
C LEU A 89 2.57 1.23 -1.83
N VAL A 90 1.77 0.37 -2.46
CA VAL A 90 1.03 -0.73 -1.83
C VAL A 90 1.69 -2.04 -2.22
N TYR A 91 2.00 -2.90 -1.25
CA TYR A 91 2.57 -4.21 -1.52
C TYR A 91 2.27 -5.22 -0.40
N GLY A 92 2.25 -6.51 -0.71
CA GLY A 92 2.04 -7.57 0.28
C GLY A 92 3.29 -7.89 1.10
N ASP A 93 3.11 -8.42 2.31
CA ASP A 93 4.19 -8.78 3.23
C ASP A 93 5.18 -9.81 2.68
N ARG A 94 4.77 -10.60 1.68
CA ARG A 94 5.63 -11.59 1.04
C ARG A 94 6.37 -11.07 -0.19
N ILE A 95 6.42 -9.77 -0.42
CA ILE A 95 7.08 -9.19 -1.60
C ILE A 95 8.56 -9.58 -1.72
N HIS A 96 9.33 -9.56 -0.63
CA HIS A 96 10.74 -9.97 -0.66
C HIS A 96 10.89 -11.46 -0.99
N ALA A 97 10.04 -12.31 -0.43
CA ALA A 97 10.03 -13.73 -0.76
C ALA A 97 9.73 -13.94 -2.26
N ARG A 98 8.79 -13.17 -2.84
CA ARG A 98 8.47 -13.23 -4.29
C ARG A 98 9.59 -12.71 -5.18
N ILE A 99 10.27 -11.63 -4.78
CA ILE A 99 11.44 -11.10 -5.50
C ILE A 99 12.55 -12.15 -5.51
N ASN A 100 12.88 -12.70 -4.33
CA ASN A 100 13.98 -13.64 -4.14
C ASN A 100 13.60 -15.09 -4.50
N ARG A 101 12.34 -15.35 -4.87
CA ARG A 101 11.77 -16.68 -5.13
C ARG A 101 11.90 -17.69 -3.96
N ILE A 102 12.02 -17.23 -2.70
CA ILE A 102 12.28 -18.08 -1.51
C ILE A 102 10.99 -18.62 -0.87
N GLY A 103 10.83 -19.94 -0.80
CA GLY A 103 9.82 -20.62 0.04
C GLY A 103 10.44 -21.80 0.80
N PRO A 104 9.73 -22.42 1.76
CA PRO A 104 10.26 -23.55 2.54
C PRO A 104 10.63 -24.77 1.67
N PHE A 105 10.15 -24.80 0.43
CA PHE A 105 10.53 -25.74 -0.65
C PHE A 105 10.84 -24.99 -1.97
N GLY A 106 11.47 -23.81 -1.90
CA GLY A 106 11.90 -23.07 -3.11
C GLY A 106 10.78 -22.38 -3.91
N SER A 107 9.59 -22.17 -3.33
CA SER A 107 8.53 -21.41 -4.02
C SER A 107 7.74 -20.50 -3.08
N ALA A 108 8.17 -19.24 -2.96
CA ALA A 108 7.41 -18.14 -2.36
C ALA A 108 6.00 -17.94 -2.96
N TRP A 109 5.74 -18.57 -4.11
CA TRP A 109 4.51 -18.47 -4.89
C TRP A 109 3.27 -19.02 -4.18
N HIS A 110 3.43 -19.91 -3.19
CA HIS A 110 2.30 -20.67 -2.65
C HIS A 110 1.70 -20.10 -1.36
N LEU A 111 2.40 -19.21 -0.65
CA LEU A 111 1.87 -18.58 0.56
C LEU A 111 1.15 -17.27 0.19
N PRO A 112 -0.14 -17.12 0.52
CA PRO A 112 -0.84 -15.87 0.33
C PRO A 112 -0.23 -14.79 1.24
N ASP A 113 -0.34 -13.53 0.83
CA ASP A 113 -0.11 -12.43 1.78
C ASP A 113 -1.15 -12.51 2.90
N THR A 114 -0.78 -12.03 4.08
CA THR A 114 -1.68 -11.90 5.24
C THR A 114 -1.89 -10.44 5.64
N ARG A 115 -1.05 -9.55 5.12
CA ARG A 115 -1.20 -8.11 5.26
C ARG A 115 -0.71 -7.38 4.03
N VAL A 116 -1.19 -6.16 3.87
CA VAL A 116 -0.68 -5.19 2.92
C VAL A 116 0.06 -4.09 3.66
N ASP A 117 1.25 -3.75 3.18
CA ASP A 117 2.00 -2.58 3.61
C ASP A 117 1.72 -1.44 2.63
N VAL A 118 1.28 -0.31 3.17
CA VAL A 118 1.02 0.94 2.44
C VAL A 118 2.05 1.96 2.89
N ARG A 119 3.09 2.17 2.09
CA ARG A 119 4.10 3.18 2.37
C ARG A 119 3.68 4.49 1.72
N THR A 120 3.29 5.45 2.54
CA THR A 120 2.80 6.76 2.09
C THR A 120 3.92 7.78 2.11
N VAL A 121 3.92 8.66 1.11
CA VAL A 121 4.79 9.82 1.01
C VAL A 121 3.91 11.03 0.73
N HIS A 122 4.19 12.11 1.45
CA HIS A 122 3.56 13.41 1.24
C HIS A 122 4.67 14.42 1.00
N ARG A 123 4.47 15.35 0.06
CA ARG A 123 5.48 16.35 -0.33
C ARG A 123 6.02 17.16 0.85
N GLU A 124 5.18 17.39 1.86
CA GLU A 124 5.50 18.18 3.05
C GLU A 124 6.07 17.35 4.22
N LEU A 125 6.11 16.02 4.10
CA LEU A 125 6.61 15.14 5.16
C LEU A 125 8.06 14.72 4.90
N ARG A 126 8.91 14.91 5.93
CA ARG A 126 10.28 14.36 5.92
C ARG A 126 10.34 12.86 6.15
N ILE A 127 9.33 12.29 6.80
CA ILE A 127 9.25 10.86 7.14
C ILE A 127 8.10 10.26 6.34
N SER A 128 8.34 9.11 5.73
CA SER A 128 7.33 8.35 4.97
C SER A 128 6.67 7.31 5.89
N PRO A 129 5.46 7.56 6.43
CA PRO A 129 4.80 6.58 7.27
C PRO A 129 4.49 5.31 6.47
N THR A 130 4.54 4.16 7.15
CA THR A 130 4.07 2.89 6.59
C THR A 130 2.94 2.36 7.46
N PHE A 131 1.86 1.95 6.82
CA PHE A 131 0.69 1.38 7.47
C PHE A 131 0.54 -0.07 7.03
N SER A 132 0.65 -0.99 7.98
CA SER A 132 0.41 -2.41 7.75
C SER A 132 -1.04 -2.74 8.07
N LEU A 133 -1.80 -3.13 7.05
CA LEU A 133 -3.22 -3.48 7.16
C LEU A 133 -3.34 -5.00 7.01
N PRO A 134 -3.65 -5.76 8.07
CA PRO A 134 -3.96 -7.16 7.91
C PRO A 134 -5.28 -7.31 7.15
N PHE A 135 -5.41 -8.43 6.45
CA PHE A 135 -6.64 -8.79 5.79
C PHE A 135 -6.90 -10.27 5.96
N GLU A 136 -8.16 -10.65 5.80
CA GLU A 136 -8.63 -12.02 5.80
C GLU A 136 -9.01 -12.45 4.39
N THR A 137 -9.13 -13.76 4.19
CA THR A 137 -9.63 -14.32 2.94
C THR A 137 -10.95 -15.03 3.19
N GLU A 138 -12.02 -14.51 2.62
CA GLU A 138 -13.34 -15.14 2.67
C GLU A 138 -13.63 -15.90 1.38
N GLY A 139 -14.38 -17.01 1.50
CA GLY A 139 -14.80 -17.81 0.36
C GLY A 139 -13.81 -18.92 -0.03
N ARG A 140 -14.36 -20.10 -0.32
CA ARG A 140 -13.58 -21.32 -0.65
C ARG A 140 -13.22 -21.40 -2.13
N LEU A 141 -14.22 -21.26 -3.01
CA LEU A 141 -14.07 -21.39 -4.46
C LEU A 141 -13.65 -20.08 -5.13
N PHE A 142 -14.22 -18.95 -4.69
CA PHE A 142 -13.90 -17.61 -5.16
C PHE A 142 -13.41 -16.77 -3.98
N PRO A 143 -12.15 -16.98 -3.56
CA PRO A 143 -11.58 -16.28 -2.41
C PRO A 143 -11.56 -14.78 -2.68
N ARG A 144 -11.92 -13.99 -1.66
CA ARG A 144 -11.91 -12.53 -1.66
C ARG A 144 -11.09 -12.02 -0.48
N LEU A 145 -10.34 -10.95 -0.70
CA LEU A 145 -9.66 -10.22 0.36
C LEU A 145 -10.67 -9.35 1.08
N VAL A 146 -10.72 -9.44 2.41
CA VAL A 146 -11.60 -8.63 3.26
C VAL A 146 -10.77 -7.98 4.36
N PHE A 147 -10.95 -6.69 4.55
CA PHE A 147 -10.33 -5.98 5.68
C PHE A 147 -11.20 -6.13 6.92
N PRO A 148 -10.62 -6.41 8.10
CA PRO A 148 -11.35 -6.38 9.35
C PRO A 148 -12.05 -5.03 9.58
N ALA A 149 -13.24 -5.03 10.17
CA ALA A 149 -14.05 -3.81 10.39
C ALA A 149 -13.29 -2.70 11.12
N TRP A 150 -12.39 -3.07 12.05
CA TRP A 150 -11.60 -2.10 12.81
C TRP A 150 -10.69 -1.23 11.92
N VAL A 151 -10.33 -1.69 10.71
CA VAL A 151 -9.54 -0.89 9.75
C VAL A 151 -10.34 0.35 9.35
N SER A 152 -11.57 0.16 8.87
CA SER A 152 -12.49 1.25 8.50
C SER A 152 -12.84 2.14 9.70
N ASP A 153 -13.06 1.54 10.87
CA ASP A 153 -13.31 2.29 12.10
C ASP A 153 -12.12 3.18 12.48
N THR A 154 -10.91 2.67 12.29
CA THR A 154 -9.69 3.41 12.60
C THR A 154 -9.50 4.60 11.65
N LEU A 155 -9.74 4.42 10.35
CA LEU A 155 -9.68 5.52 9.38
C LEU A 155 -10.74 6.59 9.70
N THR A 156 -11.95 6.17 10.09
CA THR A 156 -13.02 7.07 10.52
C THR A 156 -12.63 7.86 11.78
N ARG A 157 -12.11 7.19 12.80
CA ARG A 157 -11.65 7.82 14.06
C ARG A 157 -10.45 8.77 13.86
N ALA A 158 -9.60 8.51 12.88
CA ALA A 158 -8.49 9.38 12.51
C ALA A 158 -8.94 10.64 11.77
N ARG A 159 -10.11 10.62 11.13
CA ARG A 159 -10.71 11.80 10.50
C ARG A 159 -11.31 12.77 11.53
N GLN A 160 -11.75 12.24 12.67
CA GLN A 160 -12.50 12.98 13.69
C GLN A 160 -11.64 13.68 14.76
N GLY A 161 -10.33 13.40 14.84
CA GLY A 161 -9.44 14.05 15.82
C GLY A 161 -8.08 14.22 15.21
#